data_AF-A0AAU2W4G4-F1
#
_entry.id   AF-A0AAU2W4G4-F1
#
_cell.length_a   1.000
_cell.length_b   1.000
_cell.length_c   1.000
_cell.angle_alpha   90.00
_cell.angle_beta   90.00
_cell.angle_gamma   90.00
#
_symmetry.space_group_name_H-M   'P 1'
#
loop_
_entity.id
_entity.type
_entity.pdbx_description
1 polymer ?
#
loop_
_entity_poly.entity_id
_entity_poly.type
_entity_poly.pdbx_seq_one_letter_code
_entity_poly.pdbx_strand_id
1 'polypeptide(L)'
;MVSNSQELPALRQFAESLTAFLMTNGVPLAELATQTRMTKSELYRYMRGERLPPQSALEPLLLAAGALHALDELEDLHRAAAQELQRQNSEAPDPLHEAHAAALQRVQELEQELDRLKSEQSKQKPISVDSRTTLGHTGDTEINLGFDLSPRWLRKLLTLRVGSRRRSHQYQTAPHTSIAKNVTAHPEPSPTISVPNLIELGDQADAAIAAQNMSTGLDRLFRLLGPPPEGSTGEMEPELHGGGGTQR
;
A
#
# COMPACT_ATOMS: atom_id res chain seq x y z
N MET A 1 1.29 12.08 19.27
CA MET A 1 0.00 11.77 18.63
C MET A 1 -0.79 13.06 18.60
N VAL A 2 -0.55 13.88 17.59
CA VAL A 2 -1.31 15.13 17.38
C VAL A 2 -2.23 14.83 16.21
N SER A 3 -3.41 14.30 16.51
CA SER A 3 -4.51 14.27 15.54
C SER A 3 -5.05 15.68 15.44
N ASN A 4 -4.30 16.57 14.78
CA ASN A 4 -4.85 17.80 14.23
C ASN A 4 -5.70 17.39 13.02
N SER A 5 -6.80 16.71 13.32
CA SER A 5 -7.97 16.70 12.47
C SER A 5 -8.51 18.12 12.55
N GLN A 6 -7.90 19.04 11.81
CA GLN A 6 -8.55 20.29 11.46
C GLN A 6 -9.79 19.85 10.70
N GLU A 7 -10.90 19.69 11.42
CA GLU A 7 -12.16 19.21 10.87
C GLU A 7 -12.53 20.16 9.76
N LEU A 8 -12.40 19.69 8.52
CA LEU A 8 -12.79 20.43 7.34
C LEU A 8 -14.31 20.60 7.39
N PRO A 9 -14.84 21.80 7.68
CA PRO A 9 -16.27 21.98 7.92
C PRO A 9 -17.09 21.56 6.69
N ALA A 10 -16.58 21.82 5.49
CA ALA A 10 -17.20 21.40 4.23
C ALA A 10 -17.28 19.87 4.08
N LEU A 11 -16.25 19.15 4.52
CA LEU A 11 -16.17 17.70 4.39
C LEU A 11 -17.10 17.02 5.40
N ARG A 12 -17.21 17.58 6.61
CA ARG A 12 -18.19 17.16 7.61
C ARG A 12 -19.62 17.41 7.13
N GLN A 13 -19.90 18.58 6.57
CA GLN A 13 -21.21 18.92 6.02
C GLN A 13 -21.60 17.98 4.86
N PHE A 14 -20.66 17.65 3.97
CA PHE A 14 -20.88 16.65 2.93
C PHE A 14 -21.22 15.27 3.51
N ALA A 15 -20.46 14.81 4.51
CA ALA A 15 -20.66 13.51 5.14
C ALA A 15 -22.01 13.42 5.89
N GLU A 16 -22.42 14.49 6.55
CA GLU A 16 -23.72 14.62 7.22
C GLU A 16 -24.86 14.59 6.19
N SER A 17 -24.76 15.34 5.09
CA SER A 17 -25.74 15.32 3.99
C SER A 17 -25.85 13.93 3.35
N LEU A 18 -24.71 13.30 3.04
CA LEU A 18 -24.68 11.95 2.48
C LEU A 18 -25.32 10.93 3.43
N THR A 19 -25.01 11.02 4.72
CA THR A 19 -25.57 10.11 5.74
C THR A 19 -27.08 10.32 5.90
N ALA A 20 -27.53 11.56 6.04
CA ALA A 20 -28.95 11.88 6.14
C ALA A 20 -29.71 11.38 4.90
N PHE A 21 -29.12 11.54 3.72
CA PHE A 21 -29.69 11.10 2.46
C PHE A 21 -29.81 9.57 2.37
N LEU A 22 -28.75 8.83 2.72
CA LEU A 22 -28.79 7.36 2.72
C LEU A 22 -29.82 6.82 3.72
N MET A 23 -29.94 7.46 4.89
CA MET A 23 -30.92 7.10 5.92
C MET A 23 -32.35 7.39 5.47
N THR A 24 -32.57 8.51 4.77
CA THR A 24 -33.90 8.91 4.27
C THR A 24 -34.41 7.96 3.20
N ASN A 25 -33.52 7.50 2.30
CA ASN A 25 -33.89 6.56 1.24
C ASN A 25 -33.91 5.09 1.72
N GLY A 26 -33.53 4.82 2.97
CA GLY A 26 -33.61 3.49 3.58
C GLY A 26 -32.74 2.42 2.91
N VAL A 27 -31.74 2.81 2.12
CA VAL A 27 -30.92 1.85 1.37
C VAL A 27 -29.90 1.20 2.30
N PRO A 28 -29.91 -0.13 2.46
CA PRO A 28 -28.94 -0.80 3.32
C PRO A 28 -27.52 -0.63 2.75
N LEU A 29 -26.58 -0.26 3.61
CA LEU A 29 -25.16 -0.06 3.27
C LEU A 29 -24.54 -1.24 2.50
N ALA A 30 -24.99 -2.46 2.77
CA ALA A 30 -24.52 -3.66 2.07
C ALA A 30 -24.96 -3.68 0.60
N GLU A 31 -26.18 -3.24 0.30
CA GLU A 31 -26.69 -3.14 -1.06
C GLU A 31 -25.98 -2.02 -1.81
N LEU A 32 -25.81 -0.87 -1.17
CA LEU A 32 -25.06 0.27 -1.71
C LEU A 32 -23.63 -0.14 -2.08
N ALA A 33 -22.94 -0.87 -1.20
CA ALA A 33 -21.60 -1.41 -1.45
C ALA A 33 -21.57 -2.32 -2.69
N THR A 34 -22.57 -3.21 -2.83
CA THR A 34 -22.63 -4.11 -4.00
C THR A 34 -22.91 -3.36 -5.30
N GLN A 35 -23.82 -2.38 -5.30
CA GLN A 35 -24.18 -1.63 -6.50
C GLN A 35 -23.06 -0.69 -6.95
N THR A 36 -22.37 -0.05 -6.00
CA THR A 36 -21.27 0.89 -6.28
C THR A 36 -19.91 0.20 -6.45
N ARG A 37 -19.83 -1.13 -6.22
CA ARG A 37 -18.60 -1.92 -6.18
C ARG A 37 -17.56 -1.39 -5.18
N MET A 38 -18.02 -0.71 -4.14
CA MET A 38 -17.19 -0.17 -3.07
C MET A 38 -17.22 -1.09 -1.86
N THR A 39 -16.16 -1.06 -1.05
CA THR A 39 -16.16 -1.80 0.21
C THR A 39 -17.02 -1.06 1.25
N LYS A 40 -17.64 -1.80 2.18
CA LYS A 40 -18.38 -1.20 3.31
C LYS A 40 -17.51 -0.23 4.10
N SER A 41 -16.23 -0.57 4.29
CA SER A 41 -15.26 0.26 5.00
C SER A 41 -15.02 1.60 4.31
N GLU A 42 -14.98 1.64 2.97
CA GLU A 42 -14.86 2.91 2.22
C GLU A 42 -16.11 3.77 2.38
N LEU A 43 -17.30 3.17 2.28
CA LEU A 43 -18.56 3.89 2.51
C LEU A 43 -18.62 4.50 3.92
N TYR A 44 -18.21 3.75 4.95
CA TYR A 44 -18.14 4.28 6.31
C TYR A 44 -17.15 5.44 6.44
N ARG A 45 -16.01 5.40 5.74
CA ARG A 45 -15.05 6.51 5.73
C ARG A 45 -15.66 7.77 5.10
N TYR A 46 -16.45 7.63 4.05
CA TYR A 46 -17.14 8.77 3.44
C TYR A 46 -18.24 9.33 4.35
N MET A 47 -19.05 8.47 4.95
CA MET A 47 -20.12 8.86 5.87
C MET A 47 -19.59 9.52 7.16
N ARG A 48 -18.37 9.19 7.58
CA ARG A 48 -17.71 9.82 8.73
C ARG A 48 -16.96 11.10 8.39
N GLY A 49 -16.87 11.46 7.11
CA GLY A 49 -16.03 12.55 6.68
C GLY A 49 -14.54 12.30 6.94
N GLU A 50 -14.09 11.05 6.84
CA GLU A 50 -12.66 10.73 6.88
C GLU A 50 -12.02 10.88 5.48
N ARG A 51 -12.83 10.77 4.42
CA ARG A 51 -12.39 10.87 3.03
C ARG A 51 -13.53 11.41 2.17
N LEU A 52 -13.20 12.03 1.04
CA LEU A 52 -14.18 12.29 -0.02
C LEU A 52 -14.27 11.08 -0.98
N PRO A 53 -15.48 10.70 -1.40
CA PRO A 53 -15.65 9.74 -2.49
C PRO A 53 -15.05 10.30 -3.78
N PRO A 54 -14.48 9.45 -4.64
CA PRO A 54 -14.07 9.89 -5.97
C PRO A 54 -15.30 10.36 -6.76
N GLN A 55 -15.15 11.35 -7.63
CA GLN A 55 -16.27 11.92 -8.40
C GLN A 55 -17.01 10.84 -9.21
N SER A 56 -16.27 9.87 -9.76
CA SER A 56 -16.84 8.72 -10.47
C SER A 56 -17.70 7.78 -9.62
N ALA A 57 -17.63 7.87 -8.29
CA ALA A 57 -18.47 7.09 -7.37
C ALA A 57 -19.74 7.83 -6.93
N LEU A 58 -19.82 9.17 -7.12
CA LEU A 58 -20.99 9.95 -6.69
C LEU A 58 -22.25 9.57 -7.47
N GLU A 59 -22.16 9.50 -8.79
CA GLU A 59 -23.29 9.15 -9.64
C GLU A 59 -23.82 7.73 -9.33
N PRO A 60 -22.99 6.68 -9.21
CA PRO A 60 -23.45 5.37 -8.74
C PRO A 60 -24.07 5.38 -7.35
N LEU A 61 -23.54 6.17 -6.41
CA LEU A 61 -24.06 6.27 -5.04
C LEU A 61 -25.47 6.89 -5.03
N LEU A 62 -25.69 7.92 -5.83
CA LEU A 62 -26.96 8.63 -5.92
C LEU A 62 -28.00 7.87 -6.74
N LEU A 63 -27.54 7.18 -7.80
CA LEU A 63 -28.37 6.28 -8.58
C LEU A 63 -28.85 5.10 -7.73
N ALA A 64 -27.96 4.50 -6.93
CA ALA A 64 -28.28 3.42 -5.99
C ALA A 64 -29.29 3.86 -4.92
N ALA A 65 -29.22 5.13 -4.51
CA ALA A 65 -30.14 5.71 -3.55
C ALA A 65 -31.47 6.20 -4.18
N GLY A 66 -31.63 6.10 -5.50
CA GLY A 66 -32.87 6.49 -6.20
C GLY A 66 -33.11 8.00 -6.29
N ALA A 67 -32.09 8.84 -6.12
CA ALA A 67 -32.27 10.29 -6.06
C ALA A 67 -31.20 11.05 -6.87
N LEU A 68 -31.30 10.86 -8.19
CA LEU A 68 -30.56 11.64 -9.20
C LEU A 68 -30.79 13.15 -9.09
N HIS A 69 -31.94 13.59 -8.58
CA HIS A 69 -32.26 15.02 -8.43
C HIS A 69 -31.38 15.74 -7.39
N ALA A 70 -30.76 15.00 -6.47
CA ALA A 70 -29.85 15.56 -5.47
C ALA A 70 -28.39 15.61 -5.97
N LEU A 71 -28.11 15.20 -7.21
CA LEU A 71 -26.77 15.15 -7.77
C LEU A 71 -26.12 16.54 -7.83
N ASP A 72 -26.84 17.54 -8.32
CA ASP A 72 -26.30 18.89 -8.48
C ASP A 72 -25.88 19.50 -7.12
N GLU A 73 -26.73 19.38 -6.10
CA GLU A 73 -26.44 19.89 -4.75
C GLU A 73 -25.26 19.16 -4.10
N LEU A 74 -25.18 17.83 -4.27
CA LEU A 74 -24.13 17.02 -3.68
C LEU A 74 -22.78 17.21 -4.42
N GLU A 75 -22.82 17.46 -5.73
CA GLU A 75 -21.64 17.80 -6.53
C GLU A 75 -21.06 19.17 -6.14
N ASP A 76 -21.91 20.16 -5.88
CA ASP A 76 -21.45 21.47 -5.43
C ASP A 76 -20.79 21.40 -4.04
N LEU A 77 -21.37 20.62 -3.11
CA LEU A 77 -20.76 20.34 -1.82
C LEU A 77 -19.44 19.56 -1.95
N HIS A 78 -19.39 18.58 -2.86
CA HIS A 78 -18.16 17.83 -3.15
C HIS A 78 -17.07 18.74 -3.68
N ARG A 79 -17.40 19.62 -4.64
CA ARG A 79 -16.46 20.59 -5.23
C ARG A 79 -15.94 21.57 -4.18
N ALA A 80 -16.80 22.08 -3.31
CA ALA A 80 -16.40 22.95 -2.20
C ALA A 80 -15.44 22.24 -1.23
N ALA A 81 -15.75 21.00 -0.84
CA ALA A 81 -14.90 20.22 0.05
C ALA A 81 -13.55 19.84 -0.60
N ALA A 82 -13.53 19.54 -1.91
CA ALA A 82 -12.32 19.29 -2.67
C ALA A 82 -11.43 20.55 -2.79
N GLN A 83 -12.03 21.72 -3.02
CA GLN A 83 -11.31 22.99 -3.05
C GLN A 83 -10.69 23.32 -1.69
N GLU A 84 -11.40 23.10 -0.59
CA GLU A 84 -10.84 23.35 0.75
C GLU A 84 -9.71 22.37 1.10
N LEU A 85 -9.84 21.09 0.72
CA LEU A 85 -8.74 20.13 0.82
C LEU A 85 -7.51 20.57 0.03
N GLN A 86 -7.73 21.09 -1.18
CA GLN A 86 -6.66 21.62 -2.01
C GLN A 86 -6.05 22.87 -1.37
N ARG A 87 -6.88 23.76 -0.80
CA ARG A 87 -6.46 24.97 -0.06
C ARG A 87 -5.57 24.59 1.11
N GLN A 88 -5.98 23.64 1.95
CA GLN A 88 -5.18 23.14 3.07
C GLN A 88 -3.87 22.49 2.62
N ASN A 89 -3.89 21.70 1.54
CA ASN A 89 -2.66 21.11 0.98
C ASN A 89 -1.71 22.17 0.41
N SER A 90 -2.23 23.28 -0.12
CA SER A 90 -1.41 24.41 -0.59
C SER A 90 -0.96 25.36 0.51
N GLU A 91 -1.69 25.41 1.63
CA GLU A 91 -1.42 26.28 2.78
C GLU A 91 -0.52 25.57 3.80
N ALA A 92 -0.39 24.24 3.73
CA ALA A 92 0.69 23.51 4.38
C ALA A 92 2.03 23.96 3.74
N PRO A 93 2.91 24.67 4.48
CA PRO A 93 4.24 24.97 3.97
C PRO A 93 4.90 23.62 3.69
N ASP A 94 5.26 23.40 2.43
CA ASP A 94 5.83 22.14 1.97
C ASP A 94 7.03 21.83 2.89
N PRO A 95 6.96 20.82 3.79
CA PRO A 95 7.99 20.62 4.80
C PRO A 95 9.34 20.29 4.14
N LEU A 96 9.29 19.86 2.87
CA LEU A 96 10.43 19.70 1.99
C LEU A 96 11.08 21.04 1.61
N HIS A 97 10.30 22.11 1.37
CA HIS A 97 10.85 23.43 1.09
C HIS A 97 11.53 24.04 2.31
N GLU A 98 10.95 23.89 3.51
CA GLU A 98 11.56 24.38 4.75
C GLU A 98 12.83 23.57 5.10
N ALA A 99 12.77 22.24 4.98
CA ALA A 99 13.95 21.39 5.18
C ALA A 99 15.05 21.67 4.14
N HIS A 100 14.68 21.97 2.88
CA HIS A 100 15.63 22.33 1.83
C HIS A 100 16.27 23.71 2.08
N ALA A 101 15.49 24.70 2.52
CA ALA A 101 16.00 26.01 2.91
C ALA A 101 16.98 25.91 4.09
N ALA A 102 16.63 25.13 5.12
CA ALA A 102 17.51 24.87 6.26
C ALA A 102 18.80 24.13 5.84
N ALA A 103 18.70 23.17 4.91
CA ALA A 103 19.86 22.46 4.37
C ALA A 103 20.80 23.39 3.59
N LEU A 104 20.27 24.28 2.76
CA LEU A 104 21.07 25.27 2.04
C LEU A 104 21.77 26.24 3.00
N GLN A 105 21.07 26.69 4.05
CA GLN A 105 21.67 27.55 5.07
C GLN A 105 22.81 26.85 5.81
N ARG A 106 22.66 25.55 6.11
CA ARG A 106 23.72 24.75 6.74
C ARG A 106 24.94 24.55 5.84
N VAL A 107 24.74 24.41 4.53
CA VAL A 107 25.85 24.34 3.57
C VAL A 107 26.64 25.65 3.55
N GLN A 108 25.96 26.81 3.54
CA GLN A 108 26.61 28.11 3.60
C GLN A 108 27.41 28.32 4.88
N GLU A 109 26.89 27.90 6.04
CA GLU A 109 27.63 27.95 7.31
C GLU A 109 28.92 27.12 7.25
N LEU A 110 28.86 25.92 6.67
CA LEU A 110 30.03 25.04 6.55
C LEU A 110 31.08 25.61 5.58
N GLU A 111 30.66 26.27 4.50
CA GLU A 111 31.58 26.97 3.60
C GLU A 111 32.30 28.11 4.31
N GLN A 112 31.59 28.90 5.12
CA GLN A 112 32.18 29.97 5.93
C GLN A 112 33.17 29.44 6.98
N GLU A 113 32.84 28.33 7.65
CA GLU A 113 33.76 27.66 8.59
C GLU A 113 35.04 27.19 7.88
N LEU A 114 34.90 26.64 6.67
CA LEU A 114 36.02 26.13 5.89
C LEU A 114 36.97 27.26 5.46
N ASP A 115 36.43 28.40 5.01
CA ASP A 115 37.23 29.57 4.67
C ASP A 115 37.90 30.18 5.90
N ARG A 116 37.23 30.19 7.05
CA ARG A 116 37.83 30.58 8.33
C ARG A 116 39.02 29.69 8.68
N LEU A 117 38.87 28.36 8.60
CA LEU A 117 39.95 27.41 8.90
C LEU A 117 41.14 27.56 7.94
N LYS A 118 40.89 27.79 6.65
CA LYS A 118 41.96 28.10 5.68
C LYS A 118 42.73 29.36 6.07
N SER A 119 42.01 30.41 6.50
CA SER A 119 42.64 31.65 6.95
C SER A 119 43.48 31.47 8.22
N GLU A 120 43.04 30.60 9.14
CA GLU A 120 43.79 30.25 10.36
C GLU A 120 45.02 29.40 10.02
N GLN A 121 44.92 28.46 9.08
CA GLN A 121 46.04 27.64 8.63
C GLN A 121 47.11 28.48 7.91
N SER A 122 46.71 29.48 7.11
CA SER A 122 47.67 30.41 6.49
C SER A 122 48.44 31.27 7.50
N LYS A 123 47.92 31.45 8.72
CA LYS A 123 48.59 32.19 9.80
C LYS A 123 49.55 31.29 10.61
N GLN A 124 49.40 29.97 10.53
CA GLN A 124 50.36 29.05 11.12
C GLN A 124 51.62 29.06 10.25
N LYS A 125 52.59 29.86 10.70
CA LYS A 125 53.95 29.92 10.12
C LYS A 125 54.47 28.48 10.01
N PRO A 126 54.97 28.04 8.83
CA PRO A 126 55.47 26.69 8.67
C PRO A 126 56.53 26.46 9.74
N ILE A 127 56.29 25.48 10.61
CA ILE A 127 57.28 25.01 11.56
C ILE A 127 58.38 24.44 10.69
N SER A 128 59.51 25.15 10.56
CA SER A 128 60.71 24.60 9.96
C SER A 128 61.10 23.39 10.78
N VAL A 129 60.77 22.21 10.25
CA VAL A 129 61.24 20.95 10.81
C VAL A 129 62.70 20.84 10.38
N ASP A 130 63.61 21.23 11.28
CA ASP A 130 65.04 21.03 11.10
C ASP A 130 65.30 19.54 10.92
N SER A 131 65.49 19.15 9.67
CA SER A 131 65.72 17.77 9.25
C SER A 131 67.17 17.41 9.55
N ARG A 132 67.48 17.19 10.83
CA ARG A 132 68.79 16.68 11.27
C ARG A 132 68.60 15.33 11.96
N THR A 133 68.09 14.36 11.21
CA THR A 133 68.10 12.95 11.62
C THR A 133 69.43 12.35 11.17
N THR A 134 70.37 12.25 12.11
CA THR A 134 71.64 11.55 11.93
C THR A 134 71.39 10.08 11.66
N LEU A 135 71.89 9.61 10.53
CA LEU A 135 71.91 8.22 10.09
C LEU A 135 72.67 7.36 11.12
N GLY A 136 71.93 6.65 11.97
CA GLY A 136 72.45 5.68 12.94
C GLY A 136 72.09 4.26 12.52
N HIS A 137 73.11 3.43 12.44
CA HIS A 137 73.16 2.12 11.81
C HIS A 137 72.40 1.03 12.59
N THR A 138 71.67 0.17 11.84
CA THR A 138 71.34 -1.25 12.08
C THR A 138 70.61 -1.69 13.35
N GLY A 139 69.41 -2.27 13.16
CA GLY A 139 68.84 -3.30 14.04
C GLY A 139 67.35 -3.17 14.25
N ASP A 140 66.57 -3.94 13.48
CA ASP A 140 65.16 -4.34 13.69
C ASP A 140 64.28 -3.40 14.51
N THR A 141 63.51 -2.56 13.81
CA THR A 141 62.32 -1.94 14.36
C THR A 141 61.29 -1.72 13.25
N GLU A 142 60.09 -2.23 13.48
CA GLU A 142 58.92 -2.06 12.61
C GLU A 142 58.70 -0.59 12.28
N ILE A 143 58.76 -0.25 11.00
CA ILE A 143 58.43 1.08 10.52
C ILE A 143 56.91 1.22 10.53
N ASN A 144 56.35 1.55 11.69
CA ASN A 144 55.04 2.18 11.75
C ASN A 144 55.18 3.58 11.15
N LEU A 145 54.85 3.71 9.86
CA LEU A 145 54.62 5.01 9.22
C LEU A 145 53.35 5.61 9.83
N GLY A 146 53.49 6.21 11.01
CA GLY A 146 52.46 6.97 11.70
C GLY A 146 52.18 8.29 10.99
N PHE A 147 51.61 8.24 9.78
CA PHE A 147 50.89 9.35 9.18
C PHE A 147 49.39 9.10 9.35
N ASP A 148 48.86 9.51 10.51
CA ASP A 148 47.41 9.61 10.73
C ASP A 148 46.88 10.87 10.02
N LEU A 149 46.94 10.87 8.68
CA LEU A 149 46.35 11.90 7.82
C LEU A 149 44.94 11.52 7.40
N SER A 150 44.16 10.91 8.30
CA SER A 150 42.71 10.86 8.16
C SER A 150 42.11 11.91 9.08
N PRO A 151 41.73 13.10 8.57
CA PRO A 151 40.97 14.05 9.36
C PRO A 151 39.73 13.36 9.94
N ARG A 152 39.50 13.47 11.25
CA ARG A 152 38.36 12.82 11.93
C ARG A 152 37.00 13.15 11.29
N TRP A 153 36.90 14.26 10.55
CA TRP A 153 35.71 14.64 9.80
C TRP A 153 35.40 13.71 8.61
N LEU A 154 36.41 13.11 7.97
CA LEU A 154 36.24 12.17 6.84
C LEU A 154 35.61 10.84 7.29
N ARG A 155 35.86 10.40 8.54
CA ARG A 155 35.22 9.19 9.09
C ARG A 155 33.70 9.39 9.35
N LYS A 156 33.24 10.61 9.64
CA LYS A 156 31.80 10.89 9.83
C LYS A 156 31.02 10.92 8.51
N LEU A 157 31.64 11.34 7.41
CA LEU A 157 30.99 11.35 6.09
C LEU A 157 30.78 9.93 5.51
N LEU A 158 31.66 8.98 5.84
CA LEU A 158 31.55 7.59 5.37
C LEU A 158 30.59 6.72 6.19
N THR A 159 30.25 7.09 7.43
CA THR A 159 29.28 6.33 8.25
C THR A 159 27.83 6.71 8.00
N LEU A 160 27.54 7.84 7.35
CA LEU A 160 26.18 8.32 7.09
C LEU A 160 25.53 7.80 5.79
N ARG A 161 26.21 6.93 5.02
CA ARG A 161 25.69 6.40 3.73
C ARG A 161 25.30 4.92 3.73
N VAL A 162 25.08 4.30 4.90
CA VAL A 162 24.55 2.93 5.02
C VAL A 162 23.26 2.95 5.82
N GLY A 163 22.20 3.49 5.23
CA GLY A 163 20.91 3.63 5.90
C GLY A 163 19.76 3.98 4.96
N SER A 164 19.72 3.37 3.77
CA SER A 164 18.58 3.52 2.86
C SER A 164 18.19 2.18 2.25
N ARG A 165 17.69 1.26 3.11
CA ARG A 165 16.92 0.10 2.65
C ARG A 165 15.51 0.56 2.32
N ARG A 166 15.31 0.88 1.04
CA ARG A 166 14.00 0.97 0.39
C ARG A 166 13.27 -0.37 0.57
N ARG A 167 12.12 -0.35 1.24
CA ARG A 167 11.06 -1.36 1.05
C ARG A 167 10.32 -1.00 -0.22
N SER A 168 10.71 -1.62 -1.32
CA SER A 168 9.88 -1.75 -2.51
C SER A 168 9.31 -3.17 -2.52
N HIS A 169 8.02 -3.29 -2.24
CA HIS A 169 7.25 -4.49 -2.58
C HIS A 169 7.25 -4.61 -4.11
N GLN A 170 8.07 -5.52 -4.62
CA GLN A 170 8.09 -5.89 -6.02
C GLN A 170 7.13 -7.07 -6.17
N TYR A 171 6.00 -6.85 -6.83
CA TYR A 171 5.15 -7.93 -7.33
C TYR A 171 5.95 -8.71 -8.36
N GLN A 172 6.24 -9.96 -8.02
CA GLN A 172 6.94 -10.90 -8.88
C GLN A 172 5.90 -11.55 -9.80
N THR A 173 5.63 -10.93 -10.94
CA THR A 173 4.95 -11.61 -12.05
C THR A 173 6.01 -12.38 -12.84
N ALA A 174 6.03 -13.69 -12.68
CA ALA A 174 6.89 -14.58 -13.46
C ALA A 174 6.44 -14.60 -14.94
N PRO A 175 7.36 -14.53 -15.92
CA PRO A 175 7.09 -14.85 -17.30
C PRO A 175 7.47 -16.32 -17.57
N HIS A 176 6.52 -17.13 -18.02
CA HIS A 176 6.83 -18.43 -18.62
C HIS A 176 6.80 -18.29 -20.14
N THR A 177 7.99 -18.08 -20.72
CA THR A 177 8.28 -18.37 -22.13
C THR A 177 8.58 -19.85 -22.30
N SER A 178 7.96 -20.41 -23.31
CA SER A 178 8.02 -21.81 -23.73
C SER A 178 9.35 -22.20 -24.41
N ILE A 179 9.57 -23.52 -24.46
CA ILE A 179 10.24 -24.31 -25.52
C ILE A 179 11.66 -24.88 -25.23
N ALA A 180 11.65 -26.23 -25.21
CA ALA A 180 12.65 -27.23 -25.61
C ALA A 180 13.89 -27.49 -24.74
N LYS A 181 13.92 -28.69 -24.13
CA LYS A 181 14.82 -29.80 -24.54
C LYS A 181 14.53 -31.10 -23.78
N ASN A 182 14.07 -32.09 -24.55
CA ASN A 182 14.37 -33.53 -24.54
C ASN A 182 14.94 -34.25 -23.29
N VAL A 183 14.32 -35.42 -23.04
CA VAL A 183 14.91 -36.72 -22.63
C VAL A 183 15.10 -36.97 -21.12
N THR A 184 14.20 -37.78 -20.52
CA THR A 184 14.44 -39.18 -20.08
C THR A 184 13.24 -39.64 -19.26
N ALA A 185 12.70 -40.82 -19.58
CA ALA A 185 11.51 -41.40 -18.96
C ALA A 185 11.71 -41.68 -17.46
N HIS A 186 10.87 -41.07 -16.64
CA HIS A 186 10.62 -41.45 -15.24
C HIS A 186 9.10 -41.64 -15.08
N PRO A 187 8.62 -42.72 -14.44
CA PRO A 187 7.19 -42.93 -14.21
C PRO A 187 6.64 -41.82 -13.31
N GLU A 188 5.59 -41.16 -13.78
CA GLU A 188 4.91 -40.07 -13.08
C GLU A 188 4.34 -40.51 -11.72
N PRO A 189 4.60 -39.76 -10.63
CA PRO A 189 3.68 -39.78 -9.50
C PRO A 189 2.43 -39.01 -9.91
N SER A 190 1.29 -39.71 -9.92
CA SER A 190 -0.02 -39.11 -10.13
C SER A 190 -0.18 -37.87 -9.24
N PRO A 191 -0.70 -36.73 -9.75
CA PRO A 191 -0.95 -35.57 -8.92
C PRO A 191 -1.92 -35.99 -7.83
N THR A 192 -1.41 -36.14 -6.62
CA THR A 192 -2.22 -36.37 -5.43
C THR A 192 -2.94 -35.06 -5.19
N ILE A 193 -4.16 -34.95 -5.73
CA ILE A 193 -5.09 -33.88 -5.37
C ILE A 193 -5.29 -34.06 -3.87
N SER A 194 -4.58 -33.24 -3.09
CA SER A 194 -4.77 -33.15 -1.65
C SER A 194 -6.21 -32.68 -1.45
N VAL A 195 -7.09 -33.63 -1.17
CA VAL A 195 -8.48 -33.31 -0.80
C VAL A 195 -8.36 -32.53 0.50
N PRO A 196 -8.76 -31.24 0.52
CA PRO A 196 -8.64 -30.43 1.72
C PRO A 196 -9.39 -31.11 2.85
N ASN A 197 -8.71 -31.29 3.98
CA ASN A 197 -9.28 -31.97 5.14
C ASN A 197 -10.41 -31.11 5.71
N LEU A 198 -11.66 -31.41 5.34
CA LEU A 198 -12.84 -30.61 5.68
C LEU A 198 -13.11 -30.56 7.20
N ILE A 199 -12.50 -31.47 7.97
CA ILE A 199 -12.58 -31.50 9.43
C ILE A 199 -11.78 -30.34 10.04
N GLU A 200 -10.64 -29.97 9.46
CA GLU A 200 -9.78 -28.88 9.96
C GLU A 200 -10.32 -27.49 9.58
N LEU A 201 -11.21 -27.40 8.59
CA LEU A 201 -11.85 -26.15 8.20
C LEU A 201 -12.87 -25.66 9.24
N GLY A 202 -13.44 -26.55 10.07
CA GLY A 202 -14.47 -26.19 11.05
C GLY A 202 -13.95 -25.30 12.18
N ASP A 203 -12.66 -25.42 12.52
CA ASP A 203 -12.06 -24.71 13.65
C ASP A 203 -11.51 -23.31 13.27
N GLN A 204 -11.51 -22.97 11.98
CA GLN A 204 -11.03 -21.68 11.49
C GLN A 204 -12.19 -20.68 11.43
N ALA A 205 -12.12 -19.62 12.26
CA ALA A 205 -13.13 -18.55 12.27
C ALA A 205 -13.34 -17.92 10.87
N ASP A 206 -12.28 -17.83 10.07
CA ASP A 206 -12.36 -17.30 8.70
C ASP A 206 -13.12 -18.24 7.76
N ALA A 207 -12.99 -19.56 7.93
CA ALA A 207 -13.72 -20.55 7.15
C ALA A 207 -15.22 -20.56 7.49
N ALA A 208 -15.57 -20.36 8.77
CA ALA A 208 -16.97 -20.19 9.19
C ALA A 208 -17.61 -18.94 8.55
N ILE A 209 -16.89 -17.82 8.50
CA ILE A 209 -17.36 -16.58 7.85
C ILE A 209 -17.49 -16.79 6.33
N ALA A 210 -16.52 -17.46 5.69
CA ALA A 210 -16.58 -17.77 4.26
C ALA A 210 -17.77 -18.68 3.92
N ALA A 211 -18.01 -19.74 4.70
CA ALA A 211 -19.14 -20.64 4.54
C ALA A 211 -20.48 -19.91 4.70
N GLN A 212 -20.59 -19.03 5.71
CA GLN A 212 -21.79 -18.22 5.92
C GLN A 212 -22.05 -17.23 4.78
N ASN A 213 -21.00 -16.64 4.20
CA ASN A 213 -21.13 -15.78 3.02
C ASN A 213 -21.56 -16.59 1.78
N MET A 214 -21.02 -17.80 1.61
CA MET A 214 -21.42 -18.69 0.52
C MET A 214 -22.87 -19.14 0.63
N SER A 215 -23.33 -19.56 1.82
CA SER A 215 -24.72 -19.98 2.03
C SER A 215 -25.70 -18.83 1.77
N THR A 216 -25.39 -17.63 2.26
CA THR A 216 -26.20 -16.43 2.01
C THR A 216 -26.25 -16.06 0.53
N GLY A 217 -25.14 -16.25 -0.20
CA GLY A 217 -25.09 -16.05 -1.65
C GLY A 217 -25.96 -17.04 -2.42
N LEU A 218 -25.93 -18.32 -2.05
CA LEU A 218 -26.76 -19.37 -2.65
C LEU A 218 -28.25 -19.15 -2.39
N ASP A 219 -28.64 -18.78 -1.16
CA ASP A 219 -30.03 -18.46 -0.85
C ASP A 219 -30.57 -17.29 -1.67
N ARG A 220 -29.73 -16.27 -1.89
CA ARG A 220 -30.09 -15.13 -2.76
C ARG A 220 -30.23 -15.56 -4.21
N LEU A 221 -29.36 -16.45 -4.69
CA LEU A 221 -29.46 -17.06 -6.02
C LEU A 221 -30.76 -17.85 -6.17
N PHE A 222 -31.12 -18.72 -5.22
CA PHE A 222 -32.38 -19.46 -5.27
C PHE A 222 -33.60 -18.54 -5.24
N ARG A 223 -33.57 -17.46 -4.46
CA ARG A 223 -34.64 -16.46 -4.47
C ARG A 223 -34.75 -15.74 -5.81
N LEU A 224 -33.62 -15.43 -6.46
CA LEU A 224 -33.59 -14.80 -7.79
C LEU A 224 -34.04 -15.74 -8.91
N LEU A 225 -33.69 -17.03 -8.81
CA LEU A 225 -34.12 -18.06 -9.75
C LEU A 225 -35.61 -18.38 -9.63
N GLY A 226 -36.23 -18.00 -8.51
CA GLY A 226 -37.65 -18.21 -8.25
C GLY A 226 -37.95 -19.66 -7.86
N PRO A 227 -39.23 -19.97 -7.58
CA PRO A 227 -39.63 -21.35 -7.35
C PRO A 227 -39.34 -22.18 -8.62
N PRO A 228 -38.89 -23.43 -8.47
CA PRO A 228 -38.67 -24.31 -9.62
C PRO A 228 -39.99 -24.43 -10.42
N PRO A 229 -39.93 -24.41 -11.75
CA PRO A 229 -41.12 -24.51 -12.59
C PRO A 229 -41.89 -25.80 -12.29
N GLU A 230 -43.21 -25.69 -12.27
CA GLU A 230 -44.11 -26.84 -12.06
C GLU A 230 -43.80 -27.94 -13.10
N GLY A 231 -43.51 -29.15 -12.62
CA GLY A 231 -43.15 -30.32 -13.47
C GLY A 231 -41.67 -30.73 -13.47
N SER A 232 -40.78 -29.95 -12.85
CA SER A 232 -39.34 -30.30 -12.74
C SER A 232 -39.00 -31.33 -11.65
N THR A 233 -39.96 -31.66 -10.77
CA THR A 233 -39.91 -32.84 -9.87
C THR A 233 -40.46 -34.10 -10.53
N GLY A 234 -40.58 -34.13 -11.86
CA GLY A 234 -40.76 -35.39 -12.57
C GLY A 234 -39.58 -36.28 -12.24
N GLU A 235 -39.86 -37.46 -11.69
CA GLU A 235 -38.91 -38.53 -11.45
C GLU A 235 -38.16 -38.80 -12.77
N MET A 236 -37.04 -38.10 -12.98
CA MET A 236 -36.07 -38.50 -13.98
C MET A 236 -35.39 -39.70 -13.35
N GLU A 237 -36.08 -40.84 -13.42
CA GLU A 237 -35.50 -42.15 -13.16
C GLU A 237 -34.20 -42.15 -13.98
N PRO A 238 -33.02 -42.22 -13.34
CA PRO A 238 -31.79 -42.28 -14.09
C PRO A 238 -31.91 -43.53 -14.94
N GLU A 239 -32.03 -43.36 -16.26
CA GLU A 239 -31.89 -44.49 -17.17
C GLU A 239 -30.52 -45.09 -16.86
N LEU A 240 -30.54 -46.23 -16.15
CA LEU A 240 -29.43 -47.13 -16.00
C LEU A 240 -29.12 -47.61 -17.41
N HIS A 241 -28.34 -46.80 -18.13
CA HIS A 241 -27.69 -47.21 -19.37
C HIS A 241 -26.68 -48.27 -18.94
N GLY A 242 -27.17 -49.51 -18.92
CA GLY A 242 -26.39 -50.72 -18.72
C GLY A 242 -25.34 -50.76 -19.81
N GLY A 243 -24.16 -50.20 -19.50
CA GLY A 243 -22.94 -50.44 -20.24
C GLY A 243 -22.68 -51.93 -20.22
N GLY A 244 -23.11 -52.60 -21.29
CA GLY A 244 -22.96 -54.02 -21.49
C GLY A 244 -21.50 -54.42 -21.38
N GLY A 245 -21.18 -55.18 -20.34
CA GLY A 245 -20.03 -56.06 -20.36
C GLY A 245 -20.24 -57.08 -21.48
N THR A 246 -19.57 -56.87 -22.61
CA THR A 246 -19.43 -57.91 -23.62
C THR A 246 -18.60 -59.03 -23.03
N GLN A 247 -19.28 -60.14 -22.72
CA GLN A 247 -18.64 -61.44 -22.69
C GLN A 247 -18.08 -61.73 -24.09
N ARG A 248 -16.76 -61.89 -24.19
CA ARG A 248 -16.10 -63.04 -24.84
C ARG A 248 -14.60 -62.99 -24.62
#